data_AF-A0AAW0EAC6-F1
#
_entry.id   AF-A0AAW0EAC6-F1
#
_cell.length_a   1.000
_cell.length_b   1.000
_cell.length_c   1.000
_cell.angle_alpha   90.00
_cell.angle_beta   90.00
_cell.angle_gamma   90.00
#
_symmetry.space_group_name_H-M   'P 1'
#
loop_
_entity.id
_entity.type
_entity.pdbx_description
1 polymer ?
#
loop_
_entity_poly.entity_id
_entity_poly.type
_entity_poly.pdbx_seq_one_letter_code
_entity_poly.pdbx_strand_id
1 'polypeptide(L)'
;MLDTWDDDEEDVSMGRQILPVANLPADFEGVPEDGMQYLFTVRRDARHLPHVTRAPNPYEIPDRLPPPPSSDDILPPAVHPELPTPEWRTSLETRFRNFRKNFDQPTIHVSQPARSANAHLLPDFKERDCWWAFVSGRPREEWDPPKKTKKKGQNKFEFGTMRGFSEDKTDEDASTFAGPSGTREASIDEPQPTPAETDTTTLLPAAPPPVYTPREPTPSLLRLIDQRTALHLLMYFTYWTNLHLQPGKRLRVTRTHARWTFFLLSRVEDHISADDMHMLRNLARAYLALLKSLLSGSHSKERASEEDIDPRSCWLIISTIVGVWGQRDLWMEAEEVMNPQKR
;
A
#
# COMPACT_ATOMS: atom_id res chain seq x y z
N MET A 1 -32.59 -11.71 23.19
CA MET A 1 -33.28 -10.94 22.13
C MET A 1 -32.20 -10.40 21.24
N LEU A 2 -31.91 -11.14 20.17
CA LEU A 2 -30.98 -10.76 19.11
C LEU A 2 -31.90 -10.32 17.96
N ASP A 3 -31.90 -9.03 17.66
CA ASP A 3 -32.56 -8.49 16.47
C ASP A 3 -31.74 -8.92 15.26
N THR A 4 -32.26 -9.89 14.54
CA THR A 4 -31.87 -10.25 13.17
C THR A 4 -32.39 -9.16 12.25
N TRP A 5 -31.47 -8.32 11.76
CA TRP A 5 -31.72 -7.44 10.63
C TRP A 5 -31.70 -8.34 9.38
N ASP A 6 -32.88 -8.84 8.99
CA ASP A 6 -33.13 -9.40 7.67
C ASP A 6 -32.96 -8.25 6.66
N ASP A 7 -31.73 -8.13 6.17
CA ASP A 7 -31.38 -7.32 5.01
C ASP A 7 -31.81 -8.10 3.76
N ASP A 8 -33.13 -8.18 3.57
CA ASP A 8 -33.76 -8.57 2.31
C ASP A 8 -33.54 -7.45 1.29
N GLU A 9 -32.28 -7.17 0.97
CA GLU A 9 -31.88 -6.51 -0.27
C GLU A 9 -32.07 -7.56 -1.37
N GLU A 10 -33.35 -7.87 -1.60
CA GLU A 10 -33.86 -8.81 -2.59
C GLU A 10 -33.53 -8.24 -3.95
N ASP A 11 -32.30 -8.51 -4.38
CA ASP A 11 -31.70 -8.28 -5.68
C ASP A 11 -32.82 -8.34 -6.72
N VAL A 12 -33.30 -7.15 -7.12
CA VAL A 12 -34.53 -6.97 -7.91
C VAL A 12 -34.24 -7.62 -9.24
N SER A 13 -34.54 -8.91 -9.30
CA SER A 13 -34.08 -9.79 -10.36
C SER A 13 -34.66 -9.19 -11.63
N MET A 14 -33.79 -8.67 -12.51
CA MET A 14 -34.21 -7.99 -13.74
C MET A 14 -35.17 -8.93 -14.49
N GLY A 15 -36.47 -8.63 -14.42
CA GLY A 15 -37.52 -9.53 -14.93
C GLY A 15 -38.71 -9.78 -14.00
N ARG A 16 -38.72 -9.31 -12.74
CA ARG A 16 -39.94 -9.41 -11.90
C ARG A 16 -41.08 -8.58 -12.50
N GLN A 17 -42.27 -9.18 -12.56
CA GLN A 17 -43.46 -8.56 -13.12
C GLN A 17 -43.99 -7.46 -12.19
N ILE A 18 -43.86 -6.20 -12.62
CA ILE A 18 -44.34 -5.02 -11.87
C ILE A 18 -45.79 -4.62 -12.19
N LEU A 19 -46.33 -5.06 -13.33
CA LEU A 19 -47.68 -4.73 -13.77
C LEU A 19 -48.56 -5.98 -13.87
N PRO A 20 -49.85 -5.91 -13.47
CA PRO A 20 -50.78 -7.02 -13.66
C PRO A 20 -50.95 -7.33 -15.15
N VAL A 21 -51.06 -8.61 -15.48
CA VAL A 21 -51.24 -9.11 -16.85
C VAL A 21 -52.50 -9.97 -16.87
N ALA A 22 -53.34 -9.77 -17.88
CA ALA A 22 -54.59 -10.52 -18.01
C ALA A 22 -54.30 -12.01 -18.27
N ASN A 23 -55.18 -12.88 -17.77
CA ASN A 23 -55.12 -14.32 -18.06
C ASN A 23 -56.06 -14.65 -19.21
N LEU A 24 -55.59 -14.45 -20.45
CA LEU A 24 -56.35 -14.74 -21.67
C LEU A 24 -55.96 -16.13 -22.23
N PRO A 25 -56.84 -16.76 -23.05
CA PRO A 25 -56.49 -17.94 -23.83
C PRO A 25 -55.28 -17.69 -24.75
N ALA A 26 -54.46 -18.72 -24.98
CA ALA A 26 -53.25 -18.60 -25.81
C ALA A 26 -53.56 -18.21 -27.26
N ASP A 27 -54.73 -18.61 -27.74
CA ASP A 27 -55.33 -18.39 -29.06
C ASP A 27 -56.19 -17.11 -29.14
N PHE A 28 -56.06 -16.18 -28.19
CA PHE A 28 -56.76 -14.90 -28.27
C PHE A 28 -56.32 -14.09 -29.50
N GLU A 29 -57.24 -13.87 -30.44
CA GLU A 29 -57.05 -13.11 -31.69
C GLU A 29 -57.79 -11.75 -31.70
N GLY A 30 -58.41 -11.37 -30.58
CA GLY A 30 -59.15 -10.11 -30.45
C GLY A 30 -58.24 -8.87 -30.36
N VAL A 31 -58.83 -7.69 -30.55
CA VAL A 31 -58.18 -6.41 -30.26
C VAL A 31 -58.16 -6.23 -28.73
N PRO A 32 -57.01 -5.97 -28.09
CA PRO A 32 -56.96 -5.74 -26.64
C PRO A 32 -57.77 -4.51 -26.26
N GLU A 33 -58.69 -4.65 -25.31
CA GLU A 33 -59.56 -3.55 -24.85
C GLU A 33 -58.96 -2.76 -23.67
N ASP A 34 -58.03 -3.37 -22.94
CA ASP A 34 -57.37 -2.76 -21.78
C ASP A 34 -55.84 -2.96 -21.79
N GLY A 35 -55.15 -2.31 -20.84
CA GLY A 35 -53.70 -2.40 -20.70
C GLY A 35 -53.19 -3.79 -20.27
N MET A 36 -53.99 -4.57 -19.54
CA MET A 36 -53.58 -5.89 -19.04
C MET A 36 -53.62 -6.95 -20.16
N GLN A 37 -54.62 -6.88 -21.03
CA GLN A 37 -54.76 -7.69 -22.25
C GLN A 37 -53.66 -7.31 -23.25
N TYR A 38 -53.34 -6.02 -23.38
CA TYR A 38 -52.21 -5.57 -24.20
C TYR A 38 -50.88 -6.14 -23.71
N LEU A 39 -50.60 -6.11 -22.41
CA LEU A 39 -49.37 -6.72 -21.88
C LEU A 39 -49.33 -8.24 -22.06
N PHE A 40 -50.48 -8.92 -22.05
CA PHE A 40 -50.56 -10.35 -22.36
C PHE A 40 -50.15 -10.63 -23.82
N THR A 41 -50.70 -9.88 -24.79
CA THR A 41 -50.36 -10.06 -26.21
C THR A 41 -48.89 -9.73 -26.47
N VAL A 42 -48.37 -8.63 -25.92
CA VAL A 42 -46.95 -8.26 -26.03
C VAL A 42 -46.03 -9.35 -25.46
N ARG A 43 -46.36 -9.93 -24.30
CA ARG A 43 -45.57 -11.03 -23.71
C ARG A 43 -45.68 -12.34 -24.48
N ARG A 44 -46.84 -12.62 -25.07
CA ARG A 44 -47.00 -13.76 -25.98
C ARG A 44 -46.08 -13.56 -27.18
N ASP A 45 -46.12 -12.40 -27.81
CA ASP A 45 -45.36 -12.13 -29.03
C ASP A 45 -43.85 -12.06 -28.76
N ALA A 46 -43.44 -11.44 -27.64
CA ALA A 46 -42.05 -11.42 -27.20
C ALA A 46 -41.46 -12.80 -26.93
N ARG A 47 -42.27 -13.79 -26.50
CA ARG A 47 -41.83 -15.19 -26.35
C ARG A 47 -41.52 -15.88 -27.68
N HIS A 48 -42.07 -15.36 -28.79
CA HIS A 48 -41.76 -15.84 -30.14
C HIS A 48 -40.52 -15.16 -30.73
N LEU A 49 -40.04 -14.07 -30.11
CA LEU A 49 -38.83 -13.38 -30.55
C LEU A 49 -37.58 -13.97 -29.88
N PRO A 50 -36.43 -14.00 -30.58
CA PRO A 50 -35.15 -14.38 -29.98
C PRO A 50 -34.79 -13.46 -28.81
N HIS A 51 -34.38 -14.05 -27.67
CA HIS A 51 -34.03 -13.31 -26.46
C HIS A 51 -32.84 -12.37 -26.65
N VAL A 52 -31.89 -12.76 -27.49
CA VAL A 52 -30.73 -11.95 -27.88
C VAL A 52 -30.53 -12.10 -29.37
N THR A 53 -30.53 -10.99 -30.09
CA THR A 53 -30.12 -10.92 -31.50
C THR A 53 -28.78 -10.22 -31.60
N ARG A 54 -27.85 -10.81 -32.36
CA ARG A 54 -26.62 -10.15 -32.79
C ARG A 54 -26.72 -9.84 -34.26
N ALA A 55 -26.65 -8.57 -34.62
CA ALA A 55 -26.49 -8.15 -36.00
C ALA A 55 -24.99 -8.13 -36.34
N PRO A 56 -24.56 -8.70 -37.48
CA PRO A 56 -23.18 -8.59 -37.93
C PRO A 56 -22.85 -7.12 -38.20
N ASN A 57 -21.69 -6.66 -37.74
CA ASN A 57 -21.27 -5.28 -37.96
C ASN A 57 -20.73 -5.14 -39.41
N PRO A 58 -21.39 -4.36 -40.29
CA PRO A 58 -20.94 -4.20 -41.68
C PRO A 58 -19.61 -3.44 -41.78
N TYR A 59 -19.15 -2.81 -40.69
CA TYR A 59 -17.85 -2.13 -40.58
C TYR A 59 -16.82 -2.92 -39.77
N GLU A 60 -17.06 -4.21 -39.51
CA GLU A 60 -16.06 -5.09 -38.92
C GLU A 60 -14.92 -5.25 -39.93
N ILE A 61 -13.89 -4.41 -39.77
CA ILE A 61 -12.62 -4.58 -40.46
C ILE A 61 -12.09 -5.90 -39.90
N PRO A 62 -11.83 -6.92 -40.74
CA PRO A 62 -11.30 -8.18 -40.27
C PRO A 62 -10.05 -7.86 -39.45
N ASP A 63 -10.08 -8.19 -38.15
CA ASP A 63 -8.91 -8.06 -37.31
C ASP A 63 -7.80 -8.81 -38.04
N ARG A 64 -6.82 -8.06 -38.54
CA ARG A 64 -5.62 -8.66 -39.11
C ARG A 64 -4.93 -9.30 -37.93
N LEU A 65 -5.23 -10.58 -37.71
CA LEU A 65 -4.47 -11.41 -36.79
C LEU A 65 -3.01 -11.20 -37.19
N PRO A 66 -2.15 -10.71 -36.29
CA PRO A 66 -0.73 -10.65 -36.58
C PRO A 66 -0.31 -12.04 -37.06
N PRO A 67 0.51 -12.13 -38.12
CA PRO A 67 0.93 -13.42 -38.64
C PRO A 67 1.47 -14.26 -37.47
N PRO A 68 1.14 -15.56 -37.42
CA PRO A 68 1.64 -16.43 -36.37
C PRO A 68 3.17 -16.28 -36.35
N PRO A 69 3.78 -16.05 -35.19
CA PRO A 69 5.22 -15.85 -35.10
C PRO A 69 5.91 -17.03 -35.77
N SER A 70 6.75 -16.74 -36.76
CA SER A 70 7.58 -17.72 -37.45
C SER A 70 8.30 -18.56 -36.40
N SER A 71 8.17 -19.89 -36.46
CA SER A 71 8.78 -20.82 -35.48
C SER A 71 10.30 -20.66 -35.36
N ASP A 72 10.94 -20.03 -36.36
CA ASP A 72 12.38 -19.84 -36.45
C ASP A 72 12.91 -18.55 -35.78
N ASP A 73 12.04 -17.62 -35.36
CA ASP A 73 12.44 -16.37 -34.68
C ASP A 73 12.36 -16.45 -33.14
N ILE A 74 11.96 -17.59 -32.59
CA ILE A 74 11.92 -17.81 -31.14
C ILE A 74 13.30 -18.28 -30.66
N LEU A 75 14.32 -17.43 -30.84
CA LEU A 75 15.42 -17.48 -29.88
C LEU A 75 14.81 -17.16 -28.52
N PRO A 76 14.92 -18.05 -27.51
CA PRO A 76 14.39 -17.76 -26.19
C PRO A 76 14.96 -16.41 -25.77
N PRO A 77 14.10 -15.43 -25.42
CA PRO A 77 14.56 -14.09 -25.11
C PRO A 77 15.66 -14.22 -24.08
N ALA A 78 16.83 -13.64 -24.37
CA ALA A 78 17.99 -13.73 -23.49
C ALA A 78 17.54 -13.35 -22.08
N VAL A 79 17.42 -14.35 -21.20
CA VAL A 79 16.95 -14.14 -19.83
C VAL A 79 18.10 -13.43 -19.14
N HIS A 80 17.83 -12.21 -18.64
CA HIS A 80 18.83 -11.45 -17.93
C HIS A 80 19.39 -12.30 -16.76
N PRO A 81 20.72 -12.43 -16.60
CA PRO A 81 21.32 -13.34 -15.61
C PRO A 81 20.92 -13.01 -14.17
N GLU A 82 20.55 -11.75 -13.90
CA GLU A 82 20.06 -11.30 -12.59
C GLU A 82 18.59 -11.60 -12.31
N LEU A 83 17.79 -12.05 -13.30
CA LEU A 83 16.39 -12.42 -13.07
C LEU A 83 16.31 -13.78 -12.36
N PRO A 84 15.61 -13.87 -11.22
CA PRO A 84 15.40 -15.16 -10.56
C PRO A 84 14.69 -16.18 -11.45
N THR A 85 15.17 -17.43 -11.42
CA THR A 85 14.56 -18.53 -12.17
C THR A 85 13.12 -18.80 -11.71
N PRO A 86 12.23 -19.29 -12.59
CA PRO A 86 10.86 -19.63 -12.22
C PRO A 86 10.81 -20.68 -11.09
N GLU A 87 11.71 -21.66 -11.11
CA GLU A 87 11.83 -22.68 -10.06
C GLU A 87 12.17 -22.06 -8.69
N TRP A 88 13.12 -21.12 -8.67
CA TRP A 88 13.47 -20.40 -7.45
C TRP A 88 12.28 -19.63 -6.89
N ARG A 89 11.48 -18.97 -7.75
CA ARG A 89 10.29 -18.25 -7.33
C ARG A 89 9.24 -19.16 -6.69
N THR A 90 8.92 -20.28 -7.34
CA THR A 90 7.97 -21.27 -6.79
C THR A 90 8.45 -21.84 -5.47
N SER A 91 9.76 -22.13 -5.36
CA SER A 91 10.39 -22.61 -4.13
C SER A 91 10.32 -21.56 -3.02
N LEU A 92 10.61 -20.29 -3.34
CA LEU A 92 10.50 -19.18 -2.40
C LEU A 92 9.06 -19.00 -1.90
N GLU A 93 8.07 -18.97 -2.80
CA GLU A 93 6.66 -18.83 -2.43
C GLU A 93 6.23 -19.94 -1.48
N THR A 94 6.55 -21.19 -1.82
CA THR A 94 6.24 -22.35 -0.98
C THR A 94 6.89 -22.23 0.41
N ARG A 95 8.18 -21.88 0.45
CA ARG A 95 8.92 -21.69 1.71
C ARG A 95 8.38 -20.53 2.52
N PHE A 96 7.96 -19.44 1.89
CA PHE A 96 7.40 -18.28 2.57
C PHE A 96 6.02 -18.59 3.17
N ARG A 97 5.15 -19.31 2.45
CA ARG A 97 3.87 -19.79 2.99
C ARG A 97 4.08 -20.72 4.19
N ASN A 98 5.06 -21.63 4.10
CA ASN A 98 5.43 -22.50 5.22
C ASN A 98 6.02 -21.70 6.39
N PHE A 99 6.83 -20.69 6.10
CA PHE A 99 7.38 -19.79 7.10
C PHE A 99 6.27 -19.05 7.86
N ARG A 100 5.26 -18.51 7.16
CA ARG A 100 4.08 -17.87 7.80
C ARG A 100 3.33 -18.84 8.71
N LYS A 101 3.04 -20.05 8.22
CA LYS A 101 2.38 -21.11 9.01
C LYS A 101 3.17 -21.45 10.28
N ASN A 102 4.49 -21.59 10.18
CA ASN A 102 5.35 -21.90 11.32
C ASN A 102 5.50 -20.71 12.28
N PHE A 103 5.43 -19.49 11.77
CA PHE A 103 5.57 -18.27 12.56
C PHE A 103 4.38 -18.08 13.51
N ASP A 104 3.17 -18.39 13.04
CA ASP A 104 1.94 -18.28 13.83
C ASP A 104 1.73 -19.47 14.78
N GLN A 105 2.48 -20.57 14.62
CA GLN A 105 2.38 -21.70 15.54
C GLN A 105 2.93 -21.34 16.93
N PRO A 106 2.13 -21.51 18.00
CA PRO A 106 2.66 -21.42 19.35
C PRO A 106 3.62 -22.57 19.57
N THR A 107 4.89 -22.25 19.76
CA THR A 107 5.92 -23.22 20.15
C THR A 107 5.54 -23.83 21.50
N ILE A 108 5.11 -25.10 21.45
CA ILE A 108 4.78 -25.92 22.61
C ILE A 108 6.02 -25.87 23.54
N HIS A 109 5.82 -25.44 24.80
CA HIS A 109 6.84 -25.28 25.86
C HIS A 109 7.60 -23.94 25.98
N VAL A 110 7.35 -22.93 25.14
CA VAL A 110 7.91 -21.58 25.40
C VAL A 110 6.84 -20.73 26.07
N SER A 111 6.91 -20.62 27.41
CA SER A 111 6.04 -19.77 28.23
C SER A 111 6.05 -18.36 27.68
N GLN A 112 4.94 -17.96 27.05
CA GLN A 112 4.85 -16.65 26.42
C GLN A 112 4.73 -15.59 27.52
N PRO A 113 5.66 -14.62 27.64
CA PRO A 113 5.50 -13.55 28.61
C PRO A 113 4.21 -12.80 28.28
N ALA A 114 3.39 -12.55 29.31
CA ALA A 114 2.08 -11.94 29.14
C ALA A 114 2.18 -10.63 28.33
N ARG A 115 1.36 -10.52 27.27
CA ARG A 115 1.33 -9.36 26.34
C ARG A 115 1.28 -7.99 27.04
N SER A 116 0.73 -7.93 28.25
CA SER A 116 0.51 -6.69 29.00
C SER A 116 1.78 -6.03 29.56
N ALA A 117 2.85 -6.77 29.85
CA ALA A 117 4.02 -6.18 30.52
C ALA A 117 5.01 -5.48 29.56
N ASN A 118 4.87 -5.72 28.24
CA ASN A 118 5.87 -5.40 27.23
C ASN A 118 5.42 -4.36 26.20
N ALA A 119 4.27 -3.69 26.41
CA ALA A 119 3.77 -2.66 25.49
C ALA A 119 4.75 -1.46 25.33
N HIS A 120 5.68 -1.28 26.27
CA HIS A 120 6.71 -0.24 26.22
C HIS A 120 8.00 -0.66 25.47
N LEU A 121 8.00 -1.81 24.77
CA LEU A 121 9.18 -2.26 24.02
C LEU A 121 9.20 -1.80 22.56
N LEU A 122 8.10 -1.22 22.06
CA LEU A 122 7.95 -0.77 20.69
C LEU A 122 7.57 0.71 20.61
N PRO A 123 8.09 1.47 19.63
CA PRO A 123 7.62 2.81 19.35
C PRO A 123 6.13 2.83 18.97
N ASP A 124 5.47 3.99 19.12
CA ASP A 124 4.11 4.18 18.61
C ASP A 124 4.11 4.02 17.08
N PHE A 125 3.16 3.29 16.52
CA PHE A 125 3.06 3.07 15.07
C PHE A 125 2.97 4.38 14.27
N LYS A 126 2.52 5.48 14.88
CA LYS A 126 2.43 6.80 14.22
C LYS A 126 3.77 7.54 14.13
N GLU A 127 4.78 7.13 14.89
CA GLU A 127 6.03 7.87 15.06
C GLU A 127 7.12 7.31 14.14
N ARG A 128 7.08 7.71 12.86
CA ARG A 128 8.03 7.25 11.82
C ARG A 128 9.49 7.34 12.23
N ASP A 129 9.92 8.50 12.73
CA ASP A 129 11.34 8.72 13.06
C ASP A 129 11.80 7.87 14.25
N CYS A 130 10.90 7.60 15.20
CA CYS A 130 11.17 6.71 16.32
C CYS A 130 11.34 5.26 15.84
N TRP A 131 10.54 4.81 14.87
CA TRP A 131 10.73 3.50 14.23
C TRP A 131 12.05 3.40 13.46
N TRP A 132 12.44 4.44 12.72
CA TRP A 132 13.74 4.47 12.06
C TRP A 132 14.87 4.32 13.08
N ALA A 133 14.80 5.09 14.18
CA ALA A 133 15.79 5.04 15.23
C ALA A 133 15.85 3.67 15.92
N PHE A 134 14.70 3.09 16.21
CA PHE A 134 14.56 1.76 16.78
C PHE A 134 15.19 0.67 15.91
N VAL A 135 14.90 0.65 14.60
CA VAL A 135 15.47 -0.32 13.65
C VAL A 135 16.98 -0.11 13.48
N SER A 136 17.43 1.14 13.51
CA SER A 136 18.85 1.50 13.47
C SER A 136 19.63 1.15 14.74
N GLY A 137 18.96 0.65 15.79
CA GLY A 137 19.61 0.28 17.05
C GLY A 137 19.99 1.45 17.93
N ARG A 138 19.37 2.62 17.72
CA ARG A 138 19.56 3.78 18.60
C ARG A 138 19.02 3.48 20.01
N PRO A 139 19.61 4.09 21.05
CA PRO A 139 19.27 3.82 22.43
C PRO A 139 17.82 4.21 22.73
N ARG A 140 17.25 3.63 23.78
CA ARG A 140 15.81 3.75 24.11
C ARG A 140 15.39 5.19 24.33
N GLU A 141 16.27 6.00 24.88
CA GLU A 141 16.03 7.41 25.18
C GLU A 141 15.76 8.25 23.92
N GLU A 142 16.23 7.79 22.74
CA GLU A 142 16.06 8.51 21.48
C GLU A 142 14.72 8.19 20.81
N TRP A 143 14.26 6.93 20.86
CA TRP A 143 13.02 6.50 20.21
C TRP A 143 11.81 6.38 21.15
N ASP A 144 12.00 6.38 22.46
CA ASP A 144 10.94 6.43 23.48
C ASP A 144 11.20 7.62 24.43
N PRO A 145 11.22 8.86 23.91
CA PRO A 145 11.41 10.02 24.78
C PRO A 145 10.26 10.03 25.81
N PRO A 146 10.57 10.19 27.11
CA PRO A 146 9.55 10.18 28.14
C PRO A 146 8.51 11.22 27.78
N LYS A 147 7.28 10.77 27.50
CA LYS A 147 6.17 11.63 27.08
C LYS A 147 6.10 12.76 28.08
N LYS A 148 6.61 13.95 27.72
CA LYS A 148 6.64 15.10 28.61
C LYS A 148 5.19 15.28 29.04
N THR A 149 4.90 14.98 30.30
CA THR A 149 3.53 15.08 30.85
C THR A 149 3.09 16.46 30.46
N LYS A 150 2.15 16.57 29.50
CA LYS A 150 1.64 17.85 29.02
C LYS A 150 1.31 18.61 30.29
N LYS A 151 2.14 19.60 30.66
CA LYS A 151 1.86 20.44 31.81
C LYS A 151 0.47 20.95 31.50
N LYS A 152 -0.49 20.51 32.31
CA LYS A 152 -1.90 20.83 32.16
C LYS A 152 -1.95 22.32 32.44
N GLY A 153 -1.62 23.10 31.40
CA GLY A 153 -1.70 24.54 31.41
C GLY A 153 -3.14 24.80 31.80
N GLN A 154 -3.29 25.41 32.97
CA GLN A 154 -4.54 26.01 33.39
C GLN A 154 -4.86 27.08 32.34
N ASN A 155 -5.36 26.68 31.17
CA ASN A 155 -6.22 27.54 30.39
C ASN A 155 -7.50 27.64 31.22
N LYS A 156 -7.44 28.59 32.14
CA LYS A 156 -8.56 29.27 32.75
C LYS A 156 -9.40 29.77 31.59
N PHE A 157 -10.29 28.91 31.10
CA PHE A 157 -11.37 29.27 30.21
C PHE A 157 -12.30 30.11 31.09
N GLU A 158 -12.08 31.42 31.09
CA GLU A 158 -13.05 32.37 31.58
C GLU A 158 -14.31 32.19 30.74
N PHE A 159 -15.35 31.74 31.42
CA PHE A 159 -16.74 31.84 31.02
C PHE A 159 -17.05 33.26 30.56
N GLY A 160 -17.48 33.38 29.31
CA GLY A 160 -18.06 34.58 28.71
C GLY A 160 -17.92 34.45 27.21
N THR A 161 -18.95 34.13 26.43
CA THR A 161 -20.22 34.84 26.36
C THR A 161 -21.15 34.04 25.45
N MET A 162 -22.44 34.05 25.78
CA MET A 162 -23.55 33.57 24.96
C MET A 162 -23.53 34.08 23.51
N ARG A 163 -23.75 33.17 22.55
CA ARG A 163 -24.45 33.34 21.25
C ARG A 163 -24.37 31.97 20.57
N GLY A 164 -25.42 31.18 20.37
CA GLY A 164 -26.76 31.56 19.93
C GLY A 164 -26.69 31.81 18.42
N PHE A 165 -27.11 30.84 17.62
CA PHE A 165 -27.42 30.80 16.17
C PHE A 165 -26.93 29.44 15.61
N SER A 166 -27.63 28.67 14.78
CA SER A 166 -29.04 28.45 14.42
C SER A 166 -28.97 27.26 13.46
N GLU A 167 -29.97 26.38 13.51
CA GLU A 167 -30.28 25.47 12.41
C GLU A 167 -30.58 26.24 11.12
N ASP A 168 -30.44 25.50 10.01
CA ASP A 168 -31.06 25.69 8.69
C ASP A 168 -30.23 26.39 7.60
N LYS A 169 -29.73 25.59 6.64
CA LYS A 169 -30.17 25.65 5.22
C LYS A 169 -29.39 24.72 4.29
N THR A 170 -30.15 23.92 3.55
CA THR A 170 -29.90 23.44 2.19
C THR A 170 -29.53 24.57 1.24
N ASP A 171 -28.58 24.33 0.32
CA ASP A 171 -28.83 24.27 -1.12
C ASP A 171 -27.52 24.09 -1.90
N GLU A 172 -27.66 23.43 -3.05
CA GLU A 172 -26.72 23.32 -4.16
C GLU A 172 -26.19 24.69 -4.59
N ASP A 173 -24.91 24.78 -4.98
CA ASP A 173 -24.56 24.99 -6.39
C ASP A 173 -23.06 25.25 -6.61
N ALA A 174 -22.65 24.87 -7.82
CA ALA A 174 -21.34 25.04 -8.41
C ALA A 174 -20.86 26.50 -8.46
N SER A 175 -19.56 26.73 -8.25
CA SER A 175 -18.67 27.39 -9.22
C SER A 175 -17.38 27.91 -8.57
N THR A 176 -16.26 27.50 -9.17
CA THR A 176 -15.23 28.38 -9.73
C THR A 176 -14.86 29.63 -8.92
N PHE A 177 -13.70 29.62 -8.26
CA PHE A 177 -12.95 30.86 -8.05
C PHE A 177 -11.44 30.65 -8.12
N ALA A 178 -10.86 31.32 -9.11
CA ALA A 178 -9.43 31.48 -9.31
C ALA A 178 -8.96 32.79 -8.66
N GLY A 179 -7.85 32.70 -7.91
CA GLY A 179 -6.93 33.80 -7.54
C GLY A 179 -7.39 34.78 -6.44
N PRO A 180 -6.51 35.67 -5.94
CA PRO A 180 -5.09 35.85 -6.26
C PRO A 180 -4.14 35.93 -5.05
N SER A 181 -2.86 35.83 -5.41
CA SER A 181 -1.64 36.33 -4.74
C SER A 181 -1.85 37.38 -3.64
N GLY A 182 -1.39 37.05 -2.43
CA GLY A 182 -1.26 37.96 -1.30
C GLY A 182 0.17 37.96 -0.77
N THR A 183 1.01 38.83 -1.34
CA THR A 183 2.36 39.15 -0.87
C THR A 183 2.25 39.83 0.50
N ARG A 184 2.68 39.14 1.57
CA ARG A 184 2.91 39.76 2.88
C ARG A 184 4.41 39.98 3.04
N GLU A 185 4.81 41.22 2.79
CA GLU A 185 6.10 41.77 3.24
C GLU A 185 6.11 41.73 4.77
N ALA A 186 6.96 40.87 5.34
CA ALA A 186 7.30 40.91 6.75
C ALA A 186 8.59 41.71 6.90
N SER A 187 8.49 42.84 7.58
CA SER A 187 9.59 43.68 8.02
C SER A 187 10.59 42.84 8.84
N ILE A 188 11.81 42.70 8.32
CA ILE A 188 12.95 42.14 9.03
C ILE A 188 13.55 43.28 9.84
N ASP A 189 13.30 43.24 11.15
CA ASP A 189 13.98 44.08 12.14
C ASP A 189 15.42 43.56 12.28
N GLU A 190 16.38 44.44 12.06
CA GLU A 190 17.82 44.21 12.06
C GLU A 190 18.35 44.34 13.51
N PRO A 191 18.82 43.26 14.17
CA PRO A 191 19.43 43.39 15.49
C PRO A 191 20.88 43.89 15.39
N GLN A 192 21.15 44.97 16.13
CA GLN A 192 22.46 45.56 16.36
C GLN A 192 23.54 44.55 16.80
N PRO A 193 24.82 44.79 16.44
CA PRO A 193 25.95 43.97 16.86
C PRO A 193 26.32 44.23 18.33
N THR A 194 26.17 43.20 19.16
CA THR A 194 26.70 43.14 20.53
C THR A 194 28.21 42.84 20.48
N PRO A 195 29.06 43.49 21.29
CA PRO A 195 30.52 43.33 21.26
C PRO A 195 30.96 41.93 21.67
N ALA A 196 32.00 41.46 20.98
CA ALA A 196 32.64 40.17 21.13
C ALA A 196 33.23 39.94 22.54
N GLU A 197 32.63 39.00 23.27
CA GLU A 197 33.31 38.31 24.37
C GLU A 197 34.04 37.10 23.79
N THR A 198 35.37 37.20 23.82
CA THR A 198 36.31 36.18 23.35
C THR A 198 36.35 35.01 24.34
N ASP A 199 35.32 34.18 24.33
CA ASP A 199 35.35 32.92 25.06
C ASP A 199 36.31 31.95 24.38
N THR A 200 37.48 31.82 24.99
CA THR A 200 38.51 30.81 24.68
C THR A 200 37.95 29.44 25.09
N THR A 201 37.00 28.93 24.32
CA THR A 201 36.47 27.58 24.46
C THR A 201 37.57 26.61 24.09
N THR A 202 38.13 25.98 25.11
CA THR A 202 39.11 24.90 25.00
C THR A 202 38.51 23.79 24.13
N LEU A 203 39.03 23.64 22.91
CA LEU A 203 38.64 22.63 21.93
C LEU A 203 38.96 21.23 22.48
N LEU A 204 38.04 20.66 23.25
CA LEU A 204 38.10 19.24 23.59
C LEU A 204 37.95 18.41 22.30
N PRO A 205 38.76 17.36 22.11
CA PRO A 205 38.70 16.52 20.92
C PRO A 205 37.29 15.92 20.80
N ALA A 206 36.66 16.15 19.65
CA ALA A 206 35.33 15.62 19.34
C ALA A 206 35.33 14.10 19.54
N ALA A 207 34.51 13.61 20.47
CA ALA A 207 34.35 12.18 20.69
C ALA A 207 33.93 11.49 19.38
N PRO A 208 34.47 10.29 19.07
CA PRO A 208 34.08 9.57 17.87
C PRO A 208 32.56 9.33 17.87
N PRO A 209 31.90 9.41 16.70
CA PRO A 209 30.46 9.21 16.62
C PRO A 209 30.10 7.83 17.17
N PRO A 210 29.02 7.71 17.97
CA PRO A 210 28.59 6.43 18.51
C PRO A 210 28.24 5.46 17.37
N VAL A 211 28.82 4.26 17.43
CA VAL A 211 28.51 3.17 16.51
C VAL A 211 27.31 2.41 17.07
N TYR A 212 26.19 2.43 16.36
CA TYR A 212 24.98 1.71 16.74
C TYR A 212 24.90 0.39 16.00
N THR A 213 24.52 -0.69 16.71
CA THR A 213 24.27 -2.00 16.12
C THR A 213 22.80 -2.11 15.69
N PRO A 214 22.50 -2.28 14.39
CA PRO A 214 21.12 -2.39 13.92
C PRO A 214 20.34 -3.49 14.64
N ARG A 215 19.08 -3.22 14.97
CA ARG A 215 18.26 -4.18 15.71
C ARG A 215 17.68 -5.22 14.75
N GLU A 216 17.86 -6.50 15.06
CA GLU A 216 17.31 -7.60 14.25
C GLU A 216 15.82 -7.88 14.59
N PRO A 217 15.00 -8.25 13.59
CA PRO A 217 13.60 -8.62 13.79
C PRO A 217 13.51 -9.99 14.49
N THR A 218 13.44 -9.98 15.82
CA THR A 218 13.31 -11.22 16.61
C THR A 218 11.85 -11.72 16.62
N PRO A 219 11.61 -13.04 16.70
CA PRO A 219 10.25 -13.58 16.76
C PRO A 219 9.43 -13.03 17.93
N SER A 220 10.07 -12.82 19.09
CA SER A 220 9.43 -12.23 20.28
C SER A 220 8.90 -10.82 20.01
N LEU A 221 9.63 -10.04 19.21
CA LEU A 221 9.28 -8.68 18.85
C LEU A 221 8.17 -8.63 17.80
N LEU A 222 8.30 -9.46 16.76
CA LEU A 222 7.32 -9.55 15.68
C LEU A 222 5.95 -10.05 16.16
N ARG A 223 5.90 -10.85 17.23
CA ARG A 223 4.64 -11.28 17.88
C ARG A 223 3.87 -10.14 18.54
N LEU A 224 4.52 -9.00 18.82
CA LEU A 224 3.88 -7.79 19.33
C LEU A 224 3.33 -6.90 18.20
N ILE A 225 3.71 -7.17 16.95
CA ILE A 225 3.28 -6.41 15.78
C ILE A 225 2.05 -7.10 15.18
N ASP A 226 0.91 -6.41 15.22
CA ASP A 226 -0.31 -6.82 14.54
C ASP A 226 -0.23 -6.51 13.03
N GLN A 227 -1.19 -7.02 12.25
CA GLN A 227 -1.23 -6.79 10.81
C GLN A 227 -1.31 -5.31 10.47
N ARG A 228 -2.14 -4.54 11.18
CA ARG A 228 -2.31 -3.10 10.96
C ARG A 228 -1.01 -2.34 11.16
N THR A 229 -0.28 -2.61 12.24
CA THR A 229 1.05 -2.01 12.47
C THR A 229 2.05 -2.49 11.44
N ALA A 230 2.02 -3.77 11.03
CA ALA A 230 2.91 -4.28 10.00
C ALA A 230 2.74 -3.54 8.66
N LEU A 231 1.49 -3.37 8.19
CA LEU A 231 1.18 -2.62 6.97
C LEU A 231 1.63 -1.16 7.08
N HIS A 232 1.39 -0.52 8.22
CA HIS A 232 1.81 0.86 8.47
C HIS A 232 3.34 1.00 8.49
N LEU A 233 4.06 0.02 9.03
CA LEU A 233 5.52 -0.02 8.97
C LEU A 233 6.03 -0.25 7.55
N LEU A 234 5.41 -1.15 6.78
CA LEU A 234 5.75 -1.35 5.37
C LEU A 234 5.59 -0.05 4.56
N MET A 235 4.57 0.75 4.85
CA MET A 235 4.43 2.11 4.29
C MET A 235 5.64 3.00 4.62
N TYR A 236 6.17 2.95 5.85
CA TYR A 236 7.40 3.67 6.22
C TYR A 236 8.64 3.14 5.48
N PHE A 237 8.78 1.82 5.34
CA PHE A 237 9.87 1.23 4.54
C PHE A 237 9.80 1.65 3.07
N THR A 238 8.61 1.75 2.47
CA THR A 238 8.43 2.32 1.13
C THR A 238 8.95 3.75 1.06
N TYR A 239 8.58 4.59 2.04
CA TYR A 239 9.05 5.97 2.12
C TYR A 239 10.57 6.06 2.26
N TRP A 240 11.18 5.27 3.16
CA TRP A 240 12.62 5.28 3.40
C TRP A 240 13.43 4.78 2.19
N THR A 241 12.94 3.75 1.50
CA THR A 241 13.54 3.25 0.26
C THR A 241 13.50 4.32 -0.84
N ASN A 242 12.37 5.01 -1.00
CA ASN A 242 12.29 6.13 -1.94
C ASN A 242 13.20 7.30 -1.54
N LEU A 243 13.37 7.55 -0.24
CA LEU A 243 14.26 8.58 0.26
C LEU A 243 15.73 8.26 -0.01
N HIS A 244 16.09 6.98 0.11
CA HIS A 244 17.42 6.46 -0.19
C HIS A 244 17.80 6.61 -1.67
N LEU A 245 16.82 6.52 -2.56
CA LEU A 245 16.99 6.74 -4.00
C LEU A 245 17.18 8.21 -4.40
N GLN A 246 16.81 9.17 -3.54
CA GLN A 246 16.92 10.59 -3.86
C GLN A 246 18.36 11.10 -3.67
N PRO A 247 18.96 11.77 -4.67
CA PRO A 247 20.30 12.32 -4.53
C PRO A 247 20.36 13.38 -3.41
N GLY A 248 21.42 13.34 -2.60
CA GLY A 248 21.67 14.32 -1.53
C GLY A 248 21.02 14.00 -0.18
N LYS A 249 20.22 12.94 -0.07
CA LYS A 249 19.67 12.49 1.22
C LYS A 249 20.57 11.43 1.86
N ARG A 250 20.73 11.52 3.20
CA ARG A 250 21.65 10.66 3.97
C ARG A 250 21.01 9.36 4.48
N LEU A 251 19.75 9.10 4.17
CA LEU A 251 19.06 7.93 4.69
C LEU A 251 19.51 6.69 3.92
N ARG A 252 20.22 5.77 4.58
CA ARG A 252 20.74 4.54 3.97
C ARG A 252 19.90 3.35 4.36
N VAL A 253 19.27 2.71 3.37
CA VAL A 253 18.58 1.43 3.56
C VAL A 253 19.64 0.32 3.57
N THR A 254 19.72 -0.40 4.68
CA THR A 254 20.69 -1.48 4.90
C THR A 254 20.06 -2.86 4.74
N ARG A 255 20.87 -3.92 4.79
CA ARG A 255 20.41 -5.31 4.79
C ARG A 255 19.42 -5.61 5.93
N THR A 256 19.61 -5.01 7.10
CA THR A 256 18.70 -5.17 8.25
C THR A 256 17.31 -4.63 7.92
N HIS A 257 17.20 -3.53 7.17
CA HIS A 257 15.91 -2.98 6.73
C HIS A 257 15.17 -3.94 5.78
N ALA A 258 15.90 -4.62 4.89
CA ALA A 258 15.33 -5.64 4.02
C ALA A 258 14.83 -6.86 4.81
N ARG A 259 15.58 -7.29 5.84
CA ARG A 259 15.12 -8.34 6.77
C ARG A 259 13.83 -7.93 7.45
N TRP A 260 13.80 -6.74 8.06
CA TRP A 260 12.58 -6.20 8.66
C TRP A 260 11.40 -6.21 7.69
N THR A 261 11.59 -5.72 6.47
CA THR A 261 10.54 -5.73 5.44
C THR A 261 10.04 -7.14 5.15
N PHE A 262 10.95 -8.12 4.97
CA PHE A 262 10.58 -9.51 4.73
C PHE A 262 9.78 -10.13 5.90
N PHE A 263 10.17 -9.86 7.15
CA PHE A 263 9.43 -10.34 8.32
C PHE A 263 8.10 -9.60 8.53
N LEU A 264 8.01 -8.32 8.18
CA LEU A 264 6.74 -7.59 8.24
C LEU A 264 5.76 -8.11 7.19
N LEU A 265 6.23 -8.47 5.99
CA LEU A 265 5.41 -9.14 4.98
C LEU A 265 4.82 -10.46 5.48
N SER A 266 5.49 -11.18 6.38
CA SER A 266 4.94 -12.43 6.92
C SER A 266 3.81 -12.20 7.92
N ARG A 267 3.64 -10.98 8.42
CA ARG A 267 2.53 -10.56 9.30
C ARG A 267 1.32 -10.04 8.52
N VAL A 268 1.45 -9.86 7.21
CA VAL A 268 0.35 -9.47 6.32
C VAL A 268 -0.46 -10.71 5.94
N GLU A 269 -1.79 -10.63 6.06
CA GLU A 269 -2.68 -11.75 5.74
C GLU A 269 -2.82 -12.00 4.23
N ASP A 270 -3.46 -13.12 3.87
CA ASP A 270 -3.71 -13.48 2.46
C ASP A 270 -4.81 -12.61 1.84
N HIS A 271 -5.79 -12.21 2.64
CA HIS A 271 -6.88 -11.33 2.24
C HIS A 271 -6.51 -9.91 2.66
N ILE A 272 -6.20 -9.07 1.68
CA ILE A 272 -5.88 -7.66 1.93
C ILE A 272 -6.81 -6.76 1.13
N SER A 273 -7.06 -5.56 1.64
CA SER A 273 -7.87 -4.56 0.95
C SER A 273 -7.18 -4.09 -0.34
N ALA A 274 -7.94 -3.48 -1.25
CA ALA A 274 -7.38 -2.91 -2.47
C ALA A 274 -6.33 -1.82 -2.18
N ASP A 275 -6.55 -1.01 -1.15
CA ASP A 275 -5.64 0.05 -0.71
C ASP A 275 -4.32 -0.53 -0.15
N ASP A 276 -4.41 -1.58 0.66
CA ASP A 276 -3.24 -2.27 1.20
C ASP A 276 -2.45 -2.97 0.08
N MET A 277 -3.14 -3.58 -0.89
CA MET A 277 -2.51 -4.15 -2.08
C MET A 277 -1.79 -3.07 -2.89
N HIS A 278 -2.41 -1.92 -3.10
CA HIS A 278 -1.78 -0.79 -3.78
C HIS A 278 -0.49 -0.36 -3.06
N MET A 279 -0.52 -0.30 -1.72
CA MET A 279 0.65 -0.01 -0.90
C MET A 279 1.77 -1.06 -1.05
N LEU A 280 1.45 -2.37 -1.05
CA LEU A 280 2.43 -3.43 -1.31
C LEU A 280 3.02 -3.36 -2.72
N ARG A 281 2.22 -2.99 -3.73
CA ARG A 281 2.71 -2.76 -5.10
C ARG A 281 3.70 -1.60 -5.14
N ASN A 282 3.43 -0.51 -4.42
CA ASN A 282 4.33 0.63 -4.31
C ASN A 282 5.64 0.27 -3.58
N LEU A 283 5.57 -0.58 -2.55
CA LEU A 283 6.74 -1.15 -1.89
C LEU A 283 7.59 -1.96 -2.89
N ALA A 284 6.97 -2.86 -3.64
CA ALA A 284 7.67 -3.68 -4.65
C ALA A 284 8.36 -2.80 -5.71
N ARG A 285 7.69 -1.75 -6.20
CA ARG A 285 8.28 -0.79 -7.15
C ARG A 285 9.44 -0.01 -6.56
N ALA A 286 9.36 0.40 -5.29
CA ALA A 286 10.47 1.07 -4.60
C ALA A 286 11.70 0.14 -4.53
N TYR A 287 11.50 -1.15 -4.22
CA TYR A 287 12.58 -2.14 -4.23
C TYR A 287 13.09 -2.48 -5.64
N LEU A 288 12.24 -2.42 -6.66
CA LEU A 288 12.65 -2.59 -8.05
C LEU A 288 13.51 -1.40 -8.52
N ALA A 289 13.13 -0.17 -8.16
CA ALA A 289 13.93 1.02 -8.43
C ALA A 289 15.28 0.98 -7.70
N LEU A 290 15.30 0.49 -6.45
CA LEU A 290 16.52 0.24 -5.69
C LEU A 290 17.39 -0.83 -6.34
N LEU A 291 16.81 -1.94 -6.77
CA LEU A 291 17.53 -2.98 -7.49
C LEU A 291 18.19 -2.41 -8.76
N LYS A 292 17.45 -1.60 -9.52
CA LYS A 292 17.98 -0.92 -10.71
C LYS A 292 19.16 -0.02 -10.38
N SER A 293 19.11 0.76 -9.29
CA SER A 293 20.23 1.63 -8.90
C SER A 293 21.47 0.84 -8.48
N LEU A 294 21.28 -0.30 -7.79
CA LEU A 294 22.36 -1.21 -7.41
C LEU A 294 23.03 -1.84 -8.64
N LEU A 295 22.25 -2.32 -9.60
CA LEU A 295 22.77 -2.98 -10.81
C LEU A 295 23.40 -2.00 -11.80
N SER A 296 22.92 -0.75 -11.85
CA SER A 296 23.49 0.29 -12.72
C SER A 296 24.87 0.79 -12.24
N GLY A 297 25.35 0.33 -11.08
CA GLY A 297 26.65 0.72 -10.54
C GLY A 297 26.75 2.21 -10.15
N SER A 298 25.62 2.92 -10.08
CA SER A 298 25.58 4.35 -9.76
C SER A 298 25.89 4.65 -8.30
N HIS A 299 25.91 3.64 -7.43
CA HIS A 299 26.51 3.74 -6.10
C HIS A 299 28.01 3.48 -6.24
N SER A 300 28.76 4.58 -6.23
CA SER A 300 30.21 4.65 -6.27
C SER A 300 30.87 3.44 -5.59
N LYS A 301 31.79 2.77 -6.31
CA LYS A 301 32.62 1.63 -5.87
C LYS A 301 33.44 1.88 -4.58
N GLU A 302 33.29 3.02 -3.92
CA GLU A 302 33.91 3.33 -2.64
C GLU A 302 33.27 2.51 -1.52
N ARG A 303 33.87 1.35 -1.26
CA ARG A 303 33.62 0.45 -0.12
C ARG A 303 32.14 0.14 0.11
N ALA A 304 31.63 -0.81 -0.67
CA ALA A 304 30.45 -1.57 -0.26
C ALA A 304 30.71 -2.12 1.15
N SER A 305 29.95 -1.62 2.13
CA SER A 305 29.98 -2.14 3.48
C SER A 305 29.20 -3.46 3.50
N GLU A 306 29.57 -4.40 4.37
CA GLU A 306 28.82 -5.67 4.50
C GLU A 306 27.34 -5.46 4.90
N GLU A 307 27.03 -4.27 5.41
CA GLU A 307 25.69 -3.84 5.81
C GLU A 307 24.83 -3.30 4.66
N ASP A 308 25.43 -3.01 3.50
CA ASP A 308 24.69 -2.52 2.34
C ASP A 308 23.67 -3.57 1.84
N ILE A 309 22.56 -3.05 1.33
CA ILE A 309 21.49 -3.89 0.81
C ILE A 309 21.94 -4.62 -0.46
N ASP A 310 21.75 -5.93 -0.47
CA ASP A 310 22.16 -6.83 -1.54
C ASP A 310 21.02 -6.99 -2.58
N PRO A 311 21.28 -7.00 -3.89
CA PRO A 311 20.27 -7.28 -4.93
C PRO A 311 19.36 -8.48 -4.64
N ARG A 312 19.91 -9.54 -4.04
CA ARG A 312 19.12 -10.73 -3.64
C ARG A 312 18.02 -10.41 -2.64
N SER A 313 18.27 -9.46 -1.74
CA SER A 313 17.27 -9.02 -0.75
C SER A 313 16.10 -8.30 -1.41
N CYS A 314 16.37 -7.47 -2.43
CA CYS A 314 15.33 -6.83 -3.24
C CYS A 314 14.49 -7.89 -3.98
N TRP A 315 15.14 -8.87 -4.60
CA TRP A 315 14.43 -9.95 -5.29
C TRP A 315 13.57 -10.80 -4.35
N LEU A 316 14.05 -11.11 -3.14
CA LEU A 316 13.24 -11.80 -2.13
C LEU A 316 11.95 -11.04 -1.84
N ILE A 317 12.03 -9.72 -1.63
CA ILE A 317 10.86 -8.88 -1.31
C ILE A 317 9.90 -8.82 -2.51
N ILE A 318 10.41 -8.50 -3.70
CA ILE A 318 9.61 -8.39 -4.93
C ILE A 318 8.91 -9.72 -5.23
N SER A 319 9.65 -10.83 -5.25
CA SER A 319 9.10 -12.15 -5.55
C SER A 319 8.12 -12.64 -4.49
N THR A 320 8.31 -12.27 -3.22
CA THR A 320 7.34 -12.56 -2.16
C THR A 320 6.02 -11.83 -2.44
N ILE A 321 6.06 -10.54 -2.77
CA ILE A 321 4.86 -9.73 -3.06
C ILE A 321 4.11 -10.28 -4.28
N VAL A 322 4.86 -10.55 -5.36
CA VAL A 322 4.31 -11.08 -6.62
C VAL A 322 3.70 -12.47 -6.44
N GLY A 323 4.44 -13.39 -5.83
CA GLY A 323 4.03 -14.79 -5.71
C GLY A 323 2.88 -14.99 -4.73
N VAL A 324 2.98 -14.43 -3.53
CA VAL A 324 2.03 -14.69 -2.45
C VAL A 324 0.66 -14.07 -2.74
N TRP A 325 0.64 -12.85 -3.28
CA TRP A 325 -0.57 -12.07 -3.54
C TRP A 325 -0.92 -11.95 -5.04
N GLY A 326 -0.31 -12.77 -5.90
CA GLY A 326 -0.71 -12.94 -7.30
C GLY A 326 -0.48 -11.72 -8.21
N GLN A 327 0.40 -10.79 -7.86
CA GLN A 327 0.67 -9.56 -8.62
C GLN A 327 1.60 -9.82 -9.83
N ARG A 328 1.13 -10.63 -10.79
CA ARG A 328 1.94 -11.08 -11.95
C ARG A 328 2.39 -9.96 -12.87
N ASP A 329 1.65 -8.86 -12.93
CA ASP A 329 1.97 -7.69 -13.74
C ASP A 329 3.25 -6.98 -13.28
N LEU A 330 3.52 -6.95 -11.97
CA LEU A 330 4.78 -6.41 -11.44
C LEU A 330 5.99 -7.23 -11.89
N TRP A 331 5.82 -8.52 -12.18
CA TRP A 331 6.90 -9.35 -12.71
C TRP A 331 7.23 -8.94 -14.15
N MET A 332 6.21 -8.65 -14.97
CA MET A 332 6.42 -8.12 -16.32
C MET A 332 7.12 -6.76 -16.28
N GLU A 333 6.73 -5.88 -15.34
CA GLU A 333 7.41 -4.60 -15.10
C GLU A 333 8.89 -4.82 -14.74
N ALA A 334 9.19 -5.80 -13.88
CA ALA A 334 10.57 -6.14 -13.53
C ALA A 334 11.38 -6.68 -14.73
N GLU A 335 10.80 -7.56 -15.54
CA GLU A 335 11.43 -8.08 -16.76
C GLU A 335 11.71 -6.97 -17.78
N GLU A 336 10.81 -6.00 -17.91
CA GLU A 336 10.95 -4.83 -18.77
C GLU A 336 12.06 -3.89 -18.27
N VAL A 337 12.08 -3.60 -16.97
CA VAL A 337 13.12 -2.74 -16.36
C VAL A 337 14.52 -3.34 -16.53
N MET A 338 14.62 -4.68 -16.48
CA MET A 338 15.89 -5.40 -16.63
C MET A 338 16.32 -5.61 -18.09
N ASN A 339 15.37 -5.62 -19.04
CA ASN A 339 15.63 -5.80 -20.47
C ASN A 339 15.16 -4.57 -21.28
N PRO A 340 15.80 -3.40 -21.15
CA PRO A 340 15.36 -2.18 -21.82
C PRO A 340 15.44 -2.27 -23.36
N GLN A 341 16.18 -3.24 -23.92
CA GLN A 341 16.34 -3.45 -25.37
C GLN A 341 15.12 -4.11 -26.06
N LYS A 342 14.08 -4.50 -25.32
CA LYS A 342 12.86 -5.08 -25.88
C LYS A 342 11.80 -4.06 -26.33
N ARG A 343 12.06 -2.75 -26.21
CA ARG A 343 11.13 -1.68 -26.62
C ARG A 343 11.41 -1.14 -28.01
#